data_AF-A0A7X6FQ14-F1
#
_entry.id   AF-A0A7X6FQ14-F1
#
_cell.length_a   1.000
_cell.length_b   1.000
_cell.length_c   1.000
_cell.angle_alpha   90.00
_cell.angle_beta   90.00
_cell.angle_gamma   90.00
#
_symmetry.space_group_name_H-M   'P 1'
#
loop_
_entity.id
_entity.type
_entity.pdbx_description
1 polymer ?
#
loop_
_entity_poly.entity_id
_entity_poly.type
_entity_poly.pdbx_seq_one_letter_code
_entity_poly.pdbx_strand_id
1 'polypeptide(L)' 'MTGVLGAAALFGVASGASADTLSDVKAKGFLQCGVNTGLLGFASPNDKGEWSGFDVDYCRAVASAILVIRPR' A
#
# COMPACT_ATOMS: atom_id res chain seq x y z
N MET A 1 -51.58 -0.79 24.63
CA MET A 1 -50.17 -0.73 25.06
C MET A 1 -49.33 -1.54 24.08
N THR A 2 -49.14 -0.95 22.92
CA THR A 2 -48.25 -1.35 21.82
C THR A 2 -46.80 -1.33 22.30
N GLY A 3 -46.10 -2.45 22.36
CA GLY A 3 -44.75 -2.41 22.97
C GLY A 3 -43.92 -3.68 22.99
N VAL A 4 -43.98 -4.55 21.98
CA VAL A 4 -42.95 -5.60 21.77
C VAL A 4 -42.84 -5.84 20.27
N LEU A 5 -41.94 -5.15 19.58
CA LEU A 5 -41.55 -5.44 18.18
C LEU A 5 -40.17 -4.84 17.79
N GLY A 6 -39.40 -4.30 18.75
CA GLY A 6 -38.29 -3.38 18.45
C GLY A 6 -36.85 -3.88 18.66
N ALA A 7 -36.60 -5.18 18.89
CA ALA A 7 -35.28 -5.65 19.36
C ALA A 7 -34.46 -6.53 18.40
N ALA A 8 -34.88 -6.74 17.14
CA ALA A 8 -34.26 -7.76 16.28
C ALA A 8 -33.32 -7.26 15.15
N ALA A 9 -33.06 -5.96 15.00
CA ALA A 9 -32.41 -5.45 13.79
C ALA A 9 -30.94 -4.97 13.94
N LEU A 10 -30.22 -5.36 15.00
CA LEU A 10 -28.80 -4.94 15.20
C LEU A 10 -27.77 -6.00 14.81
N PHE A 11 -28.13 -7.02 14.02
CA PHE A 11 -27.14 -7.87 13.37
C PHE A 11 -26.45 -7.06 12.27
N GLY A 12 -25.46 -6.27 12.70
CA GLY A 12 -24.62 -5.46 11.84
C GLY A 12 -24.00 -6.32 10.75
N VAL A 13 -24.26 -5.92 9.51
CA VAL A 13 -23.54 -6.40 8.33
C VAL A 13 -22.05 -6.08 8.52
N ALA A 14 -21.28 -7.06 8.98
CA ALA A 14 -19.83 -7.01 8.93
C ALA A 14 -19.42 -7.05 7.46
N SER A 15 -19.32 -5.87 6.85
CA SER A 15 -18.73 -5.72 5.52
C SER A 15 -17.26 -6.07 5.66
N GLY A 16 -16.82 -7.18 5.07
CA GLY A 16 -15.41 -7.55 5.04
C GLY A 16 -14.62 -6.46 4.33
N ALA A 17 -13.70 -5.79 5.02
CA ALA A 17 -12.80 -4.86 4.37
C ALA A 17 -11.89 -5.63 3.39
N SER A 18 -12.01 -5.35 2.10
CA SER A 18 -11.09 -5.83 1.08
C SER A 18 -10.05 -4.75 0.81
N ALA A 19 -8.84 -4.91 1.38
CA ALA A 19 -7.72 -4.02 1.11
C ALA A 19 -7.00 -4.49 -0.16
N ASP A 20 -7.17 -3.75 -1.25
CA ASP A 20 -6.46 -3.99 -2.51
C ASP A 20 -5.27 -3.03 -2.60
N THR A 21 -4.09 -3.53 -2.22
CA THR A 21 -2.86 -2.73 -2.12
C THR A 21 -2.47 -2.07 -3.43
N LEU A 22 -2.73 -2.73 -4.56
CA LEU A 22 -2.45 -2.20 -5.89
C LEU A 22 -3.37 -1.01 -6.22
N SER A 23 -4.65 -1.11 -5.88
CA SER A 23 -5.63 -0.05 -6.06
C SER A 23 -5.28 1.17 -5.20
N ASP A 24 -4.86 0.96 -3.96
CA ASP A 24 -4.42 2.03 -3.06
C ASP A 24 -3.17 2.76 -3.60
N VAL A 25 -2.17 2.02 -4.09
CA VAL A 25 -0.95 2.60 -4.68
C VAL A 25 -1.29 3.40 -5.94
N LYS A 26 -2.16 2.86 -6.80
CA LYS A 26 -2.62 3.56 -8.01
C LYS A 26 -3.40 4.83 -7.66
N ALA A 27 -4.26 4.79 -6.64
CA ALA A 27 -5.01 5.95 -6.17
C ALA A 27 -4.10 7.04 -5.58
N LYS A 28 -3.04 6.66 -4.86
CA LYS A 28 -2.02 7.59 -4.35
C LYS A 28 -1.17 8.21 -5.46
N GLY A 29 -0.97 7.49 -6.57
CA GLY A 29 -0.13 7.94 -7.69
C GLY A 29 1.38 7.82 -7.43
N PHE A 30 1.79 7.23 -6.30
CA PHE A 30 3.18 6.95 -5.96
C PHE A 30 3.29 5.66 -5.12
N LEU A 31 4.44 4.98 -5.24
CA LEU A 31 4.79 3.83 -4.41
C LEU A 31 5.68 4.28 -3.25
N GLN A 32 5.22 4.12 -2.02
CA GLN A 32 6.04 4.33 -0.83
C GLN A 32 6.81 3.05 -0.53
N CYS A 33 8.13 3.08 -0.69
CA CYS A 33 8.97 1.90 -0.55
C CYS A 33 9.79 1.93 0.73
N GLY A 34 9.76 0.82 1.47
CA GLY A 34 10.64 0.58 2.61
C GLY A 34 11.96 -0.03 2.13
N VAL A 35 13.06 0.34 2.78
CA VAL A 35 14.39 -0.17 2.47
C VAL A 35 15.08 -0.68 3.73
N ASN A 36 15.98 -1.65 3.62
CA ASN A 36 16.77 -2.13 4.74
C ASN A 36 18.06 -1.31 4.90
N THR A 37 18.17 -0.54 5.98
CA THR A 37 19.34 0.32 6.24
C THR A 37 20.50 -0.42 6.93
N GLY A 38 20.32 -1.69 7.30
CA GLY A 38 21.29 -2.49 8.05
C GLY A 38 22.18 -3.38 7.17
N LEU A 39 21.88 -3.50 5.88
CA LEU A 39 22.60 -4.36 4.95
C LEU A 39 23.23 -3.53 3.83
N LEU A 40 24.56 -3.36 3.89
CA LEU A 40 25.31 -2.61 2.89
C LEU A 40 25.14 -3.23 1.50
N GLY A 41 24.90 -2.38 0.49
CA GLY A 41 24.60 -2.78 -0.89
C GLY A 41 23.11 -2.95 -1.19
N PHE A 42 22.25 -3.12 -0.19
CA PHE A 42 20.79 -3.22 -0.38
C PHE A 42 20.13 -1.83 -0.32
N ALA A 43 20.50 -1.00 0.65
CA ALA A 43 20.16 0.41 0.64
C ALA A 43 21.12 1.25 1.49
N SER A 44 21.66 2.31 0.91
CA SER A 44 22.47 3.29 1.62
C SER A 44 22.33 4.69 1.00
N PRO A 45 22.25 5.75 1.82
CA PRO A 45 22.33 7.11 1.32
C PRO A 45 23.76 7.44 0.86
N ASN A 46 23.91 8.14 -0.25
CA ASN A 46 25.18 8.72 -0.68
C ASN A 46 25.48 10.04 0.05
N ASP A 47 26.60 10.69 -0.27
CA ASP A 47 27.01 11.97 0.35
C ASP A 47 26.02 13.13 0.12
N LYS A 48 25.11 12.98 -0.85
CA LYS A 48 24.05 13.95 -1.15
C LYS A 48 22.72 13.60 -0.46
N GLY A 49 22.68 12.52 0.32
CA GLY A 49 21.49 11.99 0.96
C GLY A 49 20.56 11.21 0.03
N GLU A 50 20.99 10.91 -1.21
CA GLU A 50 20.19 10.12 -2.14
C GLU A 50 20.38 8.63 -1.87
N TRP A 51 19.26 7.91 -1.80
CA TRP A 51 19.28 6.48 -1.55
C TRP A 51 19.64 5.70 -2.82
N SER A 52 20.52 4.71 -2.65
CA SER A 52 20.93 3.78 -3.70
C SER A 52 21.11 2.36 -3.15
N GLY A 53 21.04 1.36 -4.03
CA GLY A 53 21.17 -0.06 -3.68
C GLY A 53 20.04 -0.91 -4.24
N PHE A 54 20.15 -2.21 -4.03
CA PHE A 54 19.20 -3.20 -4.57
C PHE A 54 17.74 -2.90 -4.23
N ASP A 55 17.42 -2.59 -2.97
CA ASP A 55 16.04 -2.31 -2.55
C ASP A 55 15.49 -1.10 -3.30
N VAL A 56 16.30 -0.04 -3.45
CA VAL A 56 15.91 1.20 -4.13
C VAL A 56 15.64 0.95 -5.61
N ASP A 57 16.51 0.20 -6.28
CA ASP A 57 16.36 -0.10 -7.71
C ASP A 57 15.19 -1.05 -7.97
N TYR A 58 14.98 -2.02 -7.07
CA TYR A 58 13.80 -2.88 -7.10
C TYR A 58 12.51 -2.07 -6.94
N CYS A 59 12.47 -1.15 -5.97
CA CYS A 59 11.33 -0.25 -5.77
C CYS A 59 11.03 0.61 -6.99
N ARG A 60 12.07 1.16 -7.64
CA ARG A 60 11.92 1.93 -8.89
C ARG A 60 11.35 1.07 -10.02
N ALA A 61 11.84 -0.16 -10.18
CA ALA A 61 11.34 -1.10 -11.18
C ALA A 61 9.86 -1.43 -10.94
N VAL A 62 9.46 -1.76 -9.71
CA VAL A 62 8.06 -2.04 -9.35
C VAL A 62 7.17 -0.81 -9.54
N ALA A 63 7.62 0.37 -9.12
CA ALA A 63 6.89 1.62 -9.34
C ALA A 63 6.65 1.88 -10.83
N SER A 64 7.66 1.64 -11.67
CA SER A 64 7.52 1.79 -13.12
C SER A 64 6.51 0.77 -13.70
N ALA A 65 6.54 -0.48 -13.25
CA ALA A 65 5.61 -1.51 -13.70
C ALA A 65 4.14 -1.19 -13.31
N ILE A 66 3.92 -0.58 -12.15
CA ILE A 66 2.56 -0.29 -11.65
C ILE A 66 1.99 1.02 -12.21
N LEU A 67 2.83 2.06 -12.30
CA LEU A 67 2.40 3.44 -12.58
C LEU A 67 2.64 3.86 -14.03
N VAL A 68 3.69 3.35 -14.67
CA VAL A 68 4.05 3.71 -16.06
C VAL A 68 3.43 2.73 -17.05
N ILE A 69 3.53 1.43 -16.78
CA ILE A 69 2.87 0.40 -17.58
C ILE A 69 1.42 0.29 -17.09
N ARG A 70 0.55 1.16 -17.59
CA ARG A 70 -0.90 0.97 -17.49
C ARG A 70 -1.35 0.16 -18.71
N PRO A 71 -1.41 -1.19 -18.64
CA PRO A 71 -2.16 -1.92 -19.64
C PRO A 71 -3.62 -1.50 -19.42
N ARG A 72 -4.21 -0.89 -20.44
CA ARG A 72 -5.64 -0.64 -20.45
C ARG A 72 -6.39 -1.96 -20.48
#